data_AF-A0A8C9H7W3-F1
#
_entry.id   AF-A0A8C9H7W3-F1
#
_cell.length_a   1.000
_cell.length_b   1.000
_cell.length_c   1.000
_cell.angle_alpha   90.00
_cell.angle_beta   90.00
_cell.angle_gamma   90.00
#
_symmetry.space_group_name_H-M   'P 1'
#
loop_
_entity.id
_entity.type
_entity.pdbx_description
1 polymer ?
#
loop_
_entity_poly.entity_id
_entity_poly.type
_entity_poly.pdbx_seq_one_letter_code
_entity_poly.pdbx_strand_id
1 'polypeptide(L)'
;MQDLNKLTCQVATLKNNASTESTCCPINWVEHQDSCYWFSRSGMPWAEAEKHCQLENAHLVVINSREEQNFVQEHLNFAYTWMGLSDREGVWKWVDGTDYEAGFQ
;
A
#
# COMPACT_ATOMS: atom_id res chain seq x y z
N MET A 1 -7.71 16.14 6.30
CA MET A 1 -7.34 15.35 5.10
C MET A 1 -8.21 14.09 4.97
N GLN A 2 -8.54 13.40 6.07
CA GLN A 2 -9.54 12.31 6.08
C GLN A 2 -10.92 12.71 5.54
N ASP A 3 -11.40 13.92 5.85
CA ASP A 3 -12.72 14.39 5.40
C ASP A 3 -12.84 14.56 3.87
N LEU A 4 -11.76 14.96 3.19
CA LEU A 4 -11.76 15.14 1.75
C LEU A 4 -11.78 13.80 1.01
N ASN A 5 -11.10 12.78 1.53
CA ASN A 5 -11.15 11.42 0.97
C ASN A 5 -12.56 10.82 1.11
N LYS A 6 -13.20 11.05 2.27
CA LYS A 6 -14.59 10.63 2.54
C LYS A 6 -15.59 11.32 1.60
N LEU A 7 -15.43 12.62 1.38
CA LEU A 7 -16.28 13.38 0.46
C LEU A 7 -16.06 12.97 -1.00
N THR A 8 -14.80 12.78 -1.41
CA THR A 8 -14.45 12.31 -2.76
C THR A 8 -15.04 10.92 -3.04
N CYS A 9 -14.97 10.02 -2.05
CA CYS A 9 -15.58 8.69 -2.10
C CYS A 9 -17.09 8.76 -2.35
N GLN A 10 -17.82 9.53 -1.54
CA GLN A 10 -19.27 9.69 -1.65
C GLN A 10 -19.68 10.24 -3.02
N VAL A 11 -18.90 11.17 -3.59
CA VAL A 11 -19.17 11.73 -4.92
C VAL A 11 -18.94 10.68 -6.03
N ALA A 12 -17.93 9.82 -5.91
CA ALA A 12 -17.69 8.74 -6.87
C ALA A 12 -18.83 7.70 -6.86
N THR A 13 -19.32 7.32 -5.68
CA THR A 13 -20.45 6.39 -5.52
C THR A 13 -21.74 6.92 -6.15
N LEU A 14 -22.02 8.23 -5.99
CA LEU A 14 -23.21 8.87 -6.55
C LEU A 14 -23.17 9.02 -8.08
N LYS A 15 -21.99 9.20 -8.68
CA LYS A 15 -21.85 9.39 -10.13
C LYS A 15 -21.98 8.10 -10.93
N ASN A 16 -21.59 6.96 -10.38
CA ASN A 16 -21.48 5.70 -11.12
C ASN A 16 -22.66 4.74 -10.95
N ASN A 17 -23.67 5.10 -10.14
CA ASN A 17 -24.84 4.26 -9.84
C ASN A 17 -24.46 2.79 -9.47
N ALA A 18 -23.28 2.62 -8.85
CA ALA A 18 -22.70 1.34 -8.52
C ALA A 18 -23.06 0.96 -7.08
N SER A 19 -23.85 -0.09 -6.94
CA SER A 19 -24.15 -0.75 -5.67
C SER A 19 -23.23 -1.95 -5.49
N THR A 20 -22.00 -1.73 -5.02
CA THR A 20 -21.14 -2.72 -4.33
C THR A 20 -19.82 -2.05 -3.96
N GLU A 21 -19.45 -2.16 -2.69
CA GLU A 21 -18.19 -1.84 -2.03
C GLU A 21 -17.00 -1.51 -2.95
N SER A 22 -16.83 -0.23 -3.32
CA SER A 22 -15.56 0.25 -3.91
C SER A 22 -14.67 0.77 -2.78
N THR A 23 -13.42 0.31 -2.71
CA THR A 23 -12.47 0.74 -1.69
C THR A 23 -11.96 2.13 -2.07
N CYS A 24 -12.55 3.17 -1.50
CA CYS A 24 -12.16 4.53 -1.82
C CYS A 24 -10.77 4.87 -1.30
N CYS A 25 -9.81 4.94 -2.21
CA CYS A 25 -8.44 5.32 -1.88
C CYS A 25 -8.28 6.84 -1.66
N PRO A 26 -7.29 7.24 -0.83
CA PRO A 26 -6.92 8.64 -0.72
C PRO A 26 -6.52 9.27 -2.06
N ILE A 27 -6.58 10.60 -2.15
CA ILE A 27 -6.15 11.32 -3.36
C ILE A 27 -4.66 11.01 -3.65
N ASN A 28 -4.34 10.71 -4.91
CA ASN A 28 -3.01 10.29 -5.40
C ASN A 28 -2.57 8.88 -4.97
N TRP A 29 -3.50 8.05 -4.49
CA TRP A 29 -3.26 6.62 -4.28
C TRP A 29 -3.92 5.83 -5.40
N VAL A 30 -3.38 4.65 -5.68
CA VAL A 30 -3.88 3.74 -6.71
C VAL A 30 -4.64 2.62 -6.01
N GLU A 31 -5.90 2.41 -6.41
CA GLU A 31 -6.71 1.28 -5.96
C GLU A 31 -6.30 0.03 -6.75
N HIS A 32 -6.06 -1.08 -6.04
CA HIS A 32 -5.89 -2.39 -6.63
C HIS A 32 -6.47 -3.44 -5.70
N GLN A 33 -7.48 -4.17 -6.19
CA GLN A 33 -8.28 -5.08 -5.38
C GLN A 33 -8.84 -4.34 -4.16
N ASP A 34 -8.71 -4.89 -2.96
CA ASP A 34 -9.25 -4.33 -1.72
C ASP A 34 -8.23 -3.44 -0.97
N SER A 35 -7.26 -2.88 -1.68
CA SER A 35 -6.15 -2.11 -1.09
C SER A 35 -5.79 -0.85 -1.88
N CYS A 36 -5.18 0.09 -1.17
CA CYS A 36 -4.75 1.38 -1.69
C CYS A 36 -3.23 1.50 -1.61
N TYR A 37 -2.59 1.89 -2.71
CA TYR A 37 -1.14 1.92 -2.85
C TYR A 37 -0.66 3.33 -3.14
N TRP A 38 0.40 3.74 -2.44
CA TRP A 38 1.06 5.01 -2.69
C TRP A 38 2.54 4.80 -3.02
N PHE A 39 2.92 5.24 -4.22
CA PHE A 39 4.27 5.10 -4.73
C PHE A 39 5.06 6.38 -4.43
N SER A 40 5.87 6.34 -3.37
CA SER A 40 6.73 7.46 -2.97
C SER A 40 7.70 7.85 -4.09
N ARG A 41 7.93 9.16 -4.24
CA ARG A 41 8.93 9.72 -5.18
C ARG A 41 10.24 10.11 -4.51
N SER A 42 10.33 9.98 -3.19
CA SER A 42 11.52 10.31 -2.41
C SER A 42 12.08 9.08 -1.71
N GLY A 43 13.40 8.92 -1.78
CA GLY A 43 14.13 7.88 -1.07
C GLY A 43 14.43 8.29 0.37
N MET A 44 14.22 7.36 1.31
CA MET A 44 14.52 7.50 2.73
C MET A 44 15.10 6.17 3.25
N PRO A 45 15.81 6.13 4.40
CA PRO A 45 16.13 4.87 5.06
C PRO A 45 14.86 4.07 5.39
N TRP A 46 14.94 2.74 5.33
CA TRP A 46 13.77 1.86 5.53
C TRP A 46 12.95 2.21 6.77
N ALA A 47 13.62 2.46 7.90
CA ALA A 47 12.96 2.79 9.17
C ALA A 47 12.19 4.13 9.13
N GLU A 48 12.70 5.11 8.36
CA GLU A 48 12.02 6.39 8.17
C GLU A 48 10.87 6.26 7.17
N ALA A 49 11.04 5.44 6.14
CA ALA A 49 10.00 5.15 5.15
C ALA A 49 8.78 4.48 5.81
N GLU A 50 8.98 3.45 6.62
CA GLU A 50 7.88 2.80 7.36
C GLU A 50 7.19 3.77 8.31
N LYS A 51 7.96 4.58 9.05
CA LYS A 51 7.38 5.61 9.92
C LYS A 51 6.56 6.63 9.13
N HIS A 52 6.99 6.99 7.92
CA HIS A 52 6.25 7.91 7.06
C HIS A 52 4.93 7.29 6.58
N CYS A 53 4.94 6.02 6.15
CA CYS A 53 3.72 5.29 5.82
C CYS A 53 2.74 5.23 7.00
N GLN A 54 3.23 4.96 8.22
CA GLN A 54 2.40 4.94 9.44
C GLN A 54 1.74 6.28 9.74
N LEU A 55 2.42 7.41 9.48
CA LEU A 55 1.85 8.75 9.63
C LEU A 55 0.68 9.00 8.65
N GLU A 56 0.70 8.36 7.50
CA GLU A 56 -0.38 8.36 6.50
C GLU A 56 -1.43 7.26 6.76
N ASN A 57 -1.38 6.60 7.93
CA ASN A 57 -2.26 5.50 8.32
C ASN A 57 -2.18 4.29 7.35
N ALA A 58 -0.96 3.99 6.92
CA ALA A 58 -0.60 2.86 6.07
C ALA A 58 0.72 2.23 6.52
N HIS A 59 1.23 1.27 5.75
CA HIS A 59 2.50 0.60 5.98
C HIS A 59 3.28 0.47 4.66
N LEU A 60 4.59 0.22 4.73
CA LEU A 60 5.31 -0.27 3.55
C LEU A 60 4.64 -1.55 3.02
N VAL A 61 4.63 -1.71 1.70
CA VAL A 61 3.86 -2.76 1.04
C VAL A 61 4.23 -4.16 1.54
N VAL A 62 3.22 -4.97 1.85
CA VAL A 62 3.34 -6.39 2.15
C VAL A 62 2.81 -7.14 0.94
N ILE A 63 3.64 -8.01 0.35
CA ILE A 63 3.27 -8.72 -0.88
C ILE A 63 2.69 -10.08 -0.51
N ASN A 64 1.41 -10.28 -0.83
CA ASN A 64 0.65 -11.48 -0.48
C ASN A 64 0.36 -12.38 -1.70
N SER A 65 0.62 -11.90 -2.92
CA SER A 65 0.35 -12.66 -4.14
C SER A 65 1.26 -12.27 -5.30
N ARG A 66 1.33 -13.13 -6.32
CA ARG A 66 2.10 -12.85 -7.55
C ARG A 66 1.44 -11.72 -8.35
N GLU A 67 0.12 -11.65 -8.31
CA GLU A 67 -0.68 -10.63 -8.96
C GLU A 67 -0.37 -9.25 -8.38
N GLU A 68 -0.33 -9.14 -7.04
CA GLU A 68 0.06 -7.91 -6.35
C GLU A 68 1.51 -7.53 -6.65
N GLN A 69 2.44 -8.50 -6.61
CA GLN A 69 3.85 -8.28 -6.98
C GLN A 69 3.99 -7.70 -8.39
N ASN A 70 3.25 -8.24 -9.37
CA ASN A 70 3.27 -7.74 -10.73
C ASN A 70 2.70 -6.33 -10.83
N PHE A 71 1.55 -6.07 -10.18
CA PHE A 71 0.94 -4.74 -10.13
C PHE A 71 1.91 -3.70 -9.56
N VAL A 72 2.58 -4.00 -8.44
CA VAL A 72 3.58 -3.10 -7.84
C VAL A 72 4.74 -2.86 -8.81
N GLN A 73 5.30 -3.91 -9.42
CA GLN A 73 6.43 -3.78 -10.35
C GLN A 73 6.11 -2.89 -11.57
N GLU A 74 4.91 -3.02 -12.14
CA GLU A 74 4.46 -2.20 -13.27
C GLU A 74 4.44 -0.70 -12.93
N HIS A 75 4.16 -0.34 -11.67
CA HIS A 75 4.09 1.05 -11.22
C HIS A 75 5.45 1.63 -10.81
N LEU A 76 6.42 0.78 -10.46
CA LEU A 76 7.73 1.21 -10.00
C LEU A 76 8.70 1.61 -11.13
N ASN A 77 8.42 1.25 -12.39
CA ASN A 77 9.29 1.56 -13.54
C ASN A 77 10.77 1.22 -13.29
N PHE A 78 11.05 0.05 -12.68
CA PHE A 78 12.39 -0.42 -12.29
C PHE A 78 13.12 0.41 -11.22
N ALA A 79 12.43 1.30 -10.50
CA ALA A 79 13.02 2.01 -9.38
C ALA A 79 13.20 1.10 -8.15
N TYR A 80 14.40 1.15 -7.55
CA TYR A 80 14.65 0.52 -6.26
C TYR A 80 13.79 1.20 -5.18
N THR A 81 12.89 0.44 -4.58
CA THR A 81 11.90 0.94 -3.62
C THR A 81 11.83 0.01 -2.43
N TRP A 82 11.65 0.57 -1.23
CA TRP A 82 11.47 -0.22 -0.01
C TRP A 82 10.11 -0.93 -0.01
N MET A 83 10.08 -2.11 0.60
CA MET A 83 8.89 -2.87 0.93
C MET A 83 8.90 -3.24 2.42
N GLY A 84 7.78 -3.75 2.92
CA GLY A 84 7.56 -4.05 4.32
C GLY A 84 8.37 -5.21 4.89
N LEU A 85 9.20 -5.87 4.09
CA LEU A 85 10.01 -7.00 4.54
C LEU A 85 11.30 -6.51 5.24
N SER A 86 11.56 -7.00 6.45
CA SER A 86 12.73 -6.60 7.25
C SER A 86 13.22 -7.70 8.19
N ASP A 87 14.53 -7.72 8.47
CA ASP A 87 15.21 -8.66 9.38
C ASP A 87 15.72 -8.00 10.67
N ARG A 88 15.25 -6.79 11.00
CA ARG A 88 15.78 -6.00 12.14
C ARG A 88 15.70 -6.69 13.51
N GLU A 89 14.81 -7.68 13.64
CA GLU A 89 14.66 -8.51 14.85
C GLU A 89 15.48 -9.82 14.79
N GLY A 90 16.35 -9.97 13.79
CA GLY A 90 17.14 -11.18 13.56
C GLY A 90 16.42 -12.27 12.76
N VAL A 91 15.17 -12.03 12.34
CA VAL A 91 14.34 -12.91 11.52
C VAL A 91 13.56 -12.07 10.51
N TRP A 92 13.40 -12.58 9.29
CA TRP A 92 12.63 -11.92 8.24
C TRP A 92 11.14 -11.91 8.57
N LYS A 93 10.57 -10.70 8.67
CA LYS A 93 9.15 -10.48 8.93
C LYS A 93 8.63 -9.33 8.09
N TRP A 94 7.35 -9.41 7.75
CA TRP A 94 6.61 -8.30 7.19
C TRP A 94 6.15 -7.33 8.28
N VAL A 95 5.93 -6.06 7.92
CA VAL A 95 5.44 -5.00 8.83
C VAL A 95 4.06 -5.27 9.41
N ASP A 96 3.25 -6.16 8.79
CA ASP A 96 1.96 -6.61 9.32
C ASP A 96 2.10 -7.76 10.35
N GLY A 97 3.33 -8.21 10.60
CA GLY A 97 3.65 -9.29 11.53
C GLY A 97 3.60 -10.69 10.92
N THR A 98 3.28 -10.83 9.63
CA THR A 98 3.34 -12.13 8.96
C THR A 98 4.79 -12.61 8.82
N ASP A 99 5.00 -13.90 9.05
CA ASP A 99 6.30 -14.54 8.87
C ASP A 99 6.54 -14.73 7.37
N TYR A 100 7.71 -14.29 6.90
CA TYR A 100 8.11 -14.43 5.51
C TYR A 100 8.10 -15.89 5.05
N GLU A 101 8.51 -16.82 5.92
CA GLU A 101 8.60 -18.25 5.59
C GLU A 101 7.22 -18.93 5.53
N ALA A 102 6.21 -18.36 6.19
CA ALA A 102 4.85 -18.87 6.19
C ALA A 102 3.96 -18.21 5.11
N GLY A 103 4.43 -17.11 4.52
CA GLY A 103 3.70 -16.29 3.56
C GLY A 103 3.89 -16.70 2.10
N PHE A 104 3.38 -15.85 1.21
CA PHE A 104 3.64 -15.96 -0.23
C PHE A 104 5.12 -15.69 -0.54
N GLN A 105 5.73 -16.55 -1.36
CA GLN A 105 7.16 -16.50 -1.77
C GLN A 105 7.32 -16.18 -3.26
#